data_AF-V6JZ33-F1
#
_entry.id   AF-V6JZ33-F1
#
_cell.length_a   1.000
_cell.length_b   1.000
_cell.length_c   1.000
_cell.angle_alpha   90.00
_cell.angle_beta   90.00
_cell.angle_gamma   90.00
#
_symmetry.space_group_name_H-M   'P 1'
#
loop_
_entity.id
_entity.type
_entity.pdbx_description
1 polymer ?
#
loop_
_entity_poly.entity_id
_entity_poly.type
_entity_poly.pdbx_seq_one_letter_code
_entity_poly.pdbx_strand_id
1 'polypeptide(L)' 'MALALSQYAERAMKDLEFVAARAGKSLQGVVDATKAYLDGDEAMAADAQSKACTPGVRMPGVGKA' A
#
# COMPACT_ATOMS: atom_id res chain seq x y z
N MET A 1 -2.67 15.01 30.38
CA MET A 1 -1.62 14.78 29.35
C MET A 1 -1.54 13.32 28.87
N ALA A 2 -1.65 12.32 29.75
CA ALA A 2 -1.59 10.90 29.35
C ALA A 2 -2.57 10.50 28.21
N LEU A 3 -3.81 11.00 28.24
CA LEU A 3 -4.83 10.69 27.23
C LEU A 3 -4.53 11.27 25.83
N ALA A 4 -3.87 12.43 25.75
CA ALA A 4 -3.52 13.02 24.46
C ALA A 4 -2.33 12.27 23.82
N LEU A 5 -1.37 11.86 24.65
CA LEU A 5 -0.23 11.05 24.21
C LEU A 5 -0.67 9.66 23.72
N SER A 6 -1.59 9.00 24.42
CA SER A 6 -2.10 7.69 24.00
C SER A 6 -2.83 7.77 22.65
N GLN A 7 -3.69 8.77 22.45
CA GLN A 7 -4.37 8.99 21.17
C GLN A 7 -3.40 9.29 20.02
N TYR A 8 -2.36 10.10 20.28
CA TYR A 8 -1.32 10.34 19.28
C TYR A 8 -0.60 9.05 18.91
N ALA A 9 -0.20 8.25 19.91
CA ALA A 9 0.48 6.99 19.67
C ALA A 9 -0.39 6.02 18.85
N GLU A 10 -1.68 5.90 19.17
CA GLU A 10 -2.63 5.09 18.40
C GLU A 10 -2.78 5.55 16.95
N ARG A 11 -2.87 6.86 16.72
CA ARG A 11 -2.93 7.44 15.37
C ARG A 11 -1.65 7.16 14.60
N ALA A 12 -0.50 7.43 15.21
CA ALA A 12 0.81 7.25 14.60
C ALA A 12 1.06 5.78 14.22
N MET A 13 0.64 4.83 15.06
CA MET A 13 0.73 3.40 14.73
C MET A 13 -0.11 3.04 13.50
N LYS A 14 -1.36 3.49 13.43
CA LYS A 14 -2.25 3.24 12.26
C LYS A 14 -1.70 3.84 10.97
N ASP A 15 -1.13 5.04 11.04
CA ASP A 15 -0.51 5.69 9.89
C ASP A 15 0.72 4.91 9.42
N LEU A 16 1.56 4.44 10.35
CA LEU A 16 2.74 3.62 10.03
C LEU A 16 2.37 2.28 9.40
N GLU A 17 1.37 1.58 9.95
CA GLU A 17 0.84 0.33 9.39
C GLU A 17 0.30 0.53 7.97
N PHE A 18 -0.43 1.62 7.75
CA PHE A 18 -0.95 1.97 6.42
C PHE A 18 0.19 2.20 5.41
N VAL A 19 1.20 3.00 5.77
CA VAL A 19 2.35 3.27 4.90
C VAL A 19 3.10 1.98 4.58
N ALA A 20 3.37 1.15 5.59
CA ALA A 20 4.05 -0.12 5.40
C ALA A 20 3.27 -1.06 4.47
N ALA A 21 1.95 -1.21 4.69
CA ALA A 21 1.10 -2.05 3.85
C ALA A 21 1.04 -1.55 2.39
N ARG A 22 0.91 -0.22 2.20
CA ARG A 22 0.90 0.39 0.86
C ARG A 22 2.22 0.19 0.14
N ALA A 23 3.35 0.44 0.82
CA ALA A 23 4.68 0.24 0.27
C ALA A 23 4.92 -1.22 -0.13
N GLY A 24 4.56 -2.17 0.76
CA GLY A 24 4.67 -3.60 0.48
C GLY A 24 3.88 -4.02 -0.76
N LYS A 25 2.65 -3.52 -0.92
CA LYS A 25 1.84 -3.80 -2.12
C LYS A 25 2.39 -3.16 -3.39
N SER A 26 2.93 -1.94 -3.33
CA SER A 26 3.62 -1.34 -4.49
C SER A 26 4.81 -2.18 -4.93
N LEU A 27 5.67 -2.59 -3.97
CA LEU A 27 6.84 -3.40 -4.27
C LEU A 27 6.47 -4.75 -4.87
N GLN A 28 5.44 -5.42 -4.33
CA GLN A 28 4.96 -6.68 -4.88
C GLN A 28 4.48 -6.52 -6.34
N GLY A 29 3.71 -5.46 -6.64
CA GLY A 29 3.25 -5.20 -8.00
C GLY A 29 4.40 -4.96 -8.99
N VAL A 30 5.49 -4.31 -8.57
CA VAL A 30 6.69 -4.14 -9.40
C VAL A 30 7.38 -5.49 -9.65
N VAL A 31 7.48 -6.35 -8.63
CA VAL A 31 8.02 -7.71 -8.78
C VAL A 31 7.17 -8.51 -9.78
N ASP A 32 5.84 -8.44 -9.65
CA ASP A 32 4.92 -9.18 -10.52
C ASP A 32 5.00 -8.66 -11.98
N ALA A 33 5.05 -7.34 -12.17
CA ALA A 33 5.24 -6.72 -13.48
C ALA A 33 6.56 -7.15 -14.13
N THR A 34 7.64 -7.22 -13.34
CA THR A 34 8.96 -7.63 -13.82
C THR A 34 8.95 -9.10 -14.25
N LYS A 35 8.30 -9.98 -13.49
CA LYS A 35 8.14 -11.39 -13.88
C LYS A 35 7.36 -11.52 -15.19
N ALA A 36 6.20 -10.87 -15.29
CA ALA A 36 5.39 -10.89 -16.50
C ALA A 36 6.17 -10.37 -17.72
N TYR A 37 6.96 -9.30 -17.55
CA TYR A 37 7.83 -8.79 -18.60
C TYR A 37 8.88 -9.82 -19.05
N LEU A 38 9.54 -10.50 -18.10
CA LEU A 38 10.53 -11.55 -18.39
C LEU A 38 9.89 -12.77 -19.07
N ASP A 39 8.64 -13.09 -18.75
CA ASP A 39 7.87 -14.15 -19.37
C ASP A 39 7.31 -13.75 -20.75
N GLY A 40 7.49 -12.50 -21.18
CA GLY A 40 7.01 -11.95 -22.45
C GLY A 40 5.53 -11.58 -22.48
N ASP A 41 4.85 -11.57 -21.32
CA ASP A 41 3.46 -11.15 -21.19
C ASP A 41 3.36 -9.66 -20.85
N GLU A 42 3.52 -8.83 -21.88
CA GLU A 42 3.51 -7.37 -21.76
C GLU A 42 2.17 -6.82 -21.23
N ALA A 43 1.05 -7.49 -21.55
CA ALA A 43 -0.28 -7.07 -21.09
C ALA A 43 -0.41 -7.27 -19.57
N MET A 44 0.05 -8.41 -19.06
CA MET A 44 0.08 -8.67 -17.63
C MET A 44 1.08 -7.77 -16.91
N ALA A 45 2.22 -7.46 -17.53
CA ALA A 45 3.19 -6.51 -16.99
C ALA A 45 2.60 -5.10 -16.82
N ALA A 46 1.90 -4.60 -17.83
CA ALA A 46 1.26 -3.28 -17.78
C ALA A 46 0.15 -3.19 -16.73
N ASP A 47 -0.68 -4.24 -16.62
CA ASP A 47 -1.72 -4.33 -15.58
C ASP A 47 -1.11 -4.37 -14.17
N ALA A 48 -0.09 -5.19 -13.96
CA ALA A 48 0.62 -5.28 -12.69
C ALA A 48 1.30 -3.94 -12.31
N GLN A 49 1.88 -3.23 -13.28
CA GLN A 49 2.45 -1.90 -13.08
C GLN A 49 1.39 -0.88 -12.66
N SER A 50 0.22 -0.86 -13.32
CA SER A 50 -0.91 0.01 -12.94
C SER A 50 -1.35 -0.22 -11.50
N LYS A 51 -1.46 -1.50 -11.10
CA LYS A 51 -1.80 -1.91 -9.72
C LYS A 51 -0.71 -1.50 -8.71
N ALA A 52 0.55 -1.51 -9.11
CA ALA A 52 1.68 -1.08 -8.27
C ALA A 52 1.67 0.44 -8.00
N CYS A 53 1.30 1.24 -9.00
CA CYS A 53 1.18 2.70 -8.89
C CYS A 53 -0.01 3.12 -8.00
N THR A 54 -1.07 2.33 -8.01
CA THR A 54 -2.29 2.60 -7.24
C THR A 54 -2.70 1.41 -6.36
N PRO A 55 -1.89 1.03 -5.36
CA PRO A 55 -2.23 -0.10 -4.52
C PRO A 55 -3.51 0.20 -3.74
N GLY A 56 -4.49 -0.70 -3.84
CA GLY A 56 -5.81 -0.61 -3.19
C GLY A 56 -5.79 -0.77 -1.67
N VAL A 57 -4.76 -0.25 -1.00
CA VAL A 57 -4.66 -0.19 0.46
C VAL A 57 -5.45 1.02 0.93
N ARG A 58 -6.44 0.80 1.80
CA ARG A 58 -7.27 1.86 2.39
C ARG A 58 -6.75 2.22 3.77
N MET A 59 -6.71 3.51 4.07
CA MET A 59 -6.32 3.99 5.39
C MET A 59 -7.45 3.74 6.39
N PRO A 60 -7.17 3.15 7.56
CA PRO A 60 -8.16 3.02 8.62
C PRO A 60 -8.70 4.39 9.04
N GLY A 61 -10.03 4.53 9.15
CA GLY A 61 -10.68 5.78 9.58
C GLY A 61 -10.96 6.80 8.48
N VAL A 62 -10.49 6.58 7.23
CA VAL A 62 -10.95 7.35 6.07
C VAL A 62 -12.24 6.72 5.55
N GLY A 63 -13.36 7.09 6.18
CA GLY A 63 -14.68 6.59 5.81
C GLY A 63 -15.66 6.49 6.98
N LYS A 64 -15.91 7.60 7.67
CA LYS A 64 -17.19 7.98 8.32
C LYS A 64 -16.98 9.35 8.99
N ALA A 65 -17.74 10.34 8.51
CA ALA A 65 -18.12 11.51 9.30
C ALA A 65 -19.31 11.14 10.18
#